data_AF-I3C9X1-F1
#
_entry.id   AF-I3C9X1-F1
#
_cell.length_a   1.000
_cell.length_b   1.000
_cell.length_c   1.000
_cell.angle_alpha   90.00
_cell.angle_beta   90.00
_cell.angle_gamma   90.00
#
_symmetry.space_group_name_H-M   'P 1'
#
loop_
_entity.id
_entity.type
_entity.pdbx_description
1 polymer ?
#
loop_
_entity_poly.entity_id
_entity_poly.type
_entity_poly.pdbx_seq_one_letter_code
_entity_poly.pdbx_strand_id
1 'polypeptide(L)'
;MIRVYLMLFLFSIIKVSSQDLSHGKAITYNVIGSSLFSGIGSAINKKENEKLGHAFLKGLWQGAIGGTVIYGSKNIIQGYANTGSPLYAWSSKLVNAAGTSITENAASNIDFWKRWHLNIGFTRFEYHLNPKKAGRSFYFKVMPYALGRTIYVATKGDFDINTSLKTGNLVFSTNTSPANYVAFAYTYTILYDRTKIDGVYNNKTNVIAHEIIHVYQVDDFITINSYFNKLYSKNTFVNDKLLNWIYPDINSWTYIAAYNITGDGKDDYDSNYFEQEAILFSE
;
A
#
# COMPACT_ATOMS: atom_id res chain seq x y z
N MET A 1 0.64 11.67 -24.35
CA MET A 1 0.76 13.00 -23.72
C MET A 1 -0.32 13.26 -22.66
N ILE A 2 -1.63 13.22 -22.96
CA ILE A 2 -2.72 13.44 -21.97
C ILE A 2 -2.59 12.58 -20.69
N ARG A 3 -2.10 11.34 -20.80
CA ARG A 3 -1.91 10.42 -19.67
C ARG A 3 -0.86 10.88 -18.64
N VAL A 4 0.18 11.60 -19.09
CA VAL A 4 1.27 12.08 -18.22
C VAL A 4 0.83 13.36 -17.49
N TYR A 5 0.11 14.26 -18.17
CA TYR A 5 -0.44 15.47 -17.56
C TYR A 5 -1.50 15.18 -16.49
N LEU A 6 -2.31 14.13 -16.66
CA LEU A 6 -3.28 13.72 -15.64
C LEU A 6 -2.61 13.18 -14.37
N MET A 7 -1.51 12.42 -14.51
CA MET A 7 -0.70 11.98 -13.36
C MET A 7 -0.05 13.18 -12.66
N LEU A 8 0.57 14.10 -13.41
CA LEU A 8 1.21 15.30 -12.85
C LEU A 8 0.20 16.23 -12.15
N PHE A 9 -1.03 16.34 -12.66
CA PHE A 9 -2.10 17.10 -12.02
C PHE A 9 -2.52 16.51 -10.67
N LEU A 10 -2.60 15.17 -10.54
CA LEU A 10 -2.92 14.53 -9.26
C LEU A 10 -1.86 14.77 -8.18
N PHE A 11 -0.58 14.83 -8.55
CA PHE A 11 0.50 15.17 -7.61
C PHE A 11 0.42 16.63 -7.12
N SER A 12 -0.11 17.54 -7.93
CA SER A 12 -0.25 18.96 -7.55
C SER A 12 -1.34 19.23 -6.51
N ILE A 13 -2.32 18.33 -6.35
CA ILE A 13 -3.41 18.44 -5.35
C ILE A 13 -2.92 18.07 -3.94
N ILE A 14 -1.75 17.43 -3.82
CA ILE A 14 -1.20 16.94 -2.53
C ILE A 14 -0.45 18.05 -1.77
N LYS A 15 -0.25 19.24 -2.36
CA LYS A 15 0.23 20.42 -1.62
C LYS A 15 -0.89 21.00 -0.76
N VAL A 16 -1.26 20.29 0.29
CA VAL A 16 -2.21 20.75 1.29
C VAL A 16 -1.42 21.33 2.46
N SER A 17 -1.77 22.55 2.82
CA SER A 17 -1.19 23.32 3.92
C SER A 17 -1.25 22.54 5.24
N SER A 18 -0.16 22.56 6.00
CA SER A 18 0.13 21.81 7.23
C SER A 18 -0.75 22.18 8.44
N GLN A 19 -2.02 21.81 8.40
CA GLN A 19 -2.86 21.76 9.61
C GLN A 19 -3.03 20.30 10.00
N ASP A 20 -2.75 19.97 11.26
CA ASP A 20 -2.89 18.64 11.87
C ASP A 20 -3.94 17.77 11.17
N LEU A 21 -3.49 16.62 10.65
CA LEU A 21 -4.36 15.71 9.95
C LEU A 21 -5.38 15.14 10.95
N SER A 22 -6.66 15.45 10.74
CA SER A 22 -7.74 14.87 11.54
C SER A 22 -8.29 13.61 10.87
N HIS A 23 -8.96 12.76 11.64
CA HIS A 23 -9.71 11.61 11.13
C HIS A 23 -10.66 11.97 9.98
N GLY A 24 -11.34 13.13 10.06
CA GLY A 24 -12.22 13.63 9.01
C GLY A 24 -11.48 13.94 7.71
N LYS A 25 -10.30 14.57 7.79
CA LYS A 25 -9.45 14.79 6.61
C LYS A 25 -8.90 13.46 6.07
N ALA A 26 -8.40 12.59 6.96
CA ALA A 26 -7.82 11.31 6.59
C ALA A 26 -8.81 10.39 5.86
N ILE A 27 -10.06 10.26 6.33
CA ILE A 27 -11.08 9.47 5.61
C ILE A 27 -11.39 10.08 4.25
N THR A 28 -11.46 11.41 4.15
CA THR A 28 -11.68 12.10 2.88
C THR A 28 -10.54 11.78 1.89
N TYR A 29 -9.28 11.82 2.30
CA TYR A 29 -8.15 11.47 1.43
C TYR A 29 -8.18 10.01 0.99
N ASN A 30 -8.38 9.07 1.92
CA ASN A 30 -8.41 7.65 1.59
C ASN A 30 -9.57 7.32 0.62
N VAL A 31 -10.76 7.88 0.85
CA VAL A 31 -11.94 7.65 0.00
C VAL A 31 -11.80 8.35 -1.34
N ILE A 32 -11.52 9.66 -1.37
CA ILE A 32 -11.43 10.42 -2.63
C ILE A 32 -10.22 9.97 -3.45
N GLY A 33 -9.07 9.77 -2.82
CA GLY A 33 -7.86 9.28 -3.49
C GLY A 33 -8.10 7.92 -4.15
N SER A 34 -8.61 6.96 -3.37
CA SER A 34 -8.96 5.62 -3.90
C SER A 34 -10.00 5.69 -5.01
N SER A 35 -11.01 6.56 -4.89
CA SER A 35 -12.04 6.77 -5.91
C SER A 35 -11.45 7.28 -7.22
N LEU A 36 -10.62 8.33 -7.16
CA LEU A 36 -10.03 8.96 -8.34
C LEU A 36 -9.04 8.01 -9.03
N PHE A 37 -8.13 7.38 -8.29
CA PHE A 37 -7.17 6.44 -8.88
C PHE A 37 -7.90 5.23 -9.49
N SER A 38 -8.90 4.68 -8.81
CA SER A 38 -9.68 3.56 -9.35
C SER A 38 -10.49 3.97 -10.60
N GLY A 39 -11.11 5.15 -10.59
CA GLY A 39 -11.83 5.68 -11.75
C GLY A 39 -10.93 5.86 -12.97
N ILE A 40 -9.75 6.45 -12.79
CA ILE A 40 -8.75 6.63 -13.85
C ILE A 40 -8.27 5.29 -14.37
N GLY A 41 -7.90 4.37 -13.48
CA GLY A 41 -7.51 3.02 -13.87
C GLY A 41 -8.59 2.32 -14.68
N SER A 42 -9.83 2.39 -14.23
CA SER A 42 -10.97 1.77 -14.92
C SER A 42 -11.16 2.36 -16.32
N ALA A 43 -11.06 3.68 -16.46
CA ALA A 43 -11.11 4.37 -17.75
C ALA A 43 -9.98 3.92 -18.70
N ILE A 44 -8.75 3.75 -18.17
CA ILE A 44 -7.61 3.20 -18.92
C ILE A 44 -7.89 1.76 -19.35
N ASN A 45 -8.48 0.95 -18.48
CA ASN A 45 -8.82 -0.46 -18.68
C ASN A 45 -10.21 -0.71 -19.25
N LYS A 46 -10.87 0.34 -19.79
CA LYS A 46 -12.19 0.21 -20.41
C LYS A 46 -12.19 -0.89 -21.48
N LYS A 47 -13.30 -1.61 -21.60
CA LYS A 47 -13.53 -2.55 -22.69
C LYS A 47 -13.74 -1.78 -24.00
N GLU A 48 -13.52 -2.44 -25.15
CA GLU A 48 -13.59 -1.79 -26.46
C GLU A 48 -14.94 -1.10 -26.70
N ASN A 49 -16.04 -1.80 -26.39
CA ASN A 49 -17.41 -1.33 -26.58
C ASN A 49 -18.01 -0.57 -25.38
N GLU A 50 -17.21 -0.30 -24.35
CA GLU A 50 -17.67 0.38 -23.14
C GLU A 50 -17.43 1.90 -23.23
N LYS A 51 -18.46 2.67 -22.84
CA LYS A 51 -18.37 4.13 -22.75
C LYS A 51 -17.38 4.55 -21.66
N LEU A 52 -16.52 5.51 -21.97
CA LEU A 52 -15.49 5.99 -21.05
C LEU A 52 -16.06 6.44 -19.69
N GLY A 53 -17.14 7.23 -19.71
CA GLY A 53 -17.79 7.71 -18.48
C GLY A 53 -18.40 6.60 -17.63
N HIS A 54 -18.88 5.52 -18.26
CA HIS A 54 -19.41 4.36 -17.54
C HIS A 54 -18.27 3.62 -16.81
N ALA A 55 -17.16 3.33 -17.51
CA ALA A 55 -15.99 2.71 -16.89
C ALA A 55 -15.42 3.58 -15.76
N PHE A 56 -15.26 4.89 -16.00
CA PHE A 56 -14.77 5.83 -14.99
C PHE A 56 -15.66 5.87 -13.76
N LEU A 57 -16.98 6.06 -13.92
CA LEU A 57 -17.91 6.11 -12.79
C LEU A 57 -17.95 4.78 -12.05
N LYS A 58 -17.88 3.65 -12.76
CA LYS A 58 -17.76 2.32 -12.16
C LYS A 58 -16.53 2.20 -11.25
N GLY A 59 -15.38 2.60 -11.77
CA GLY A 59 -14.13 2.60 -11.00
C GLY A 59 -14.20 3.56 -9.81
N LEU A 60 -14.84 4.73 -9.98
CA LEU A 60 -14.97 5.75 -8.95
C LEU A 60 -15.74 5.23 -7.74
N TRP A 61 -16.96 4.69 -7.93
CA TRP A 61 -17.76 4.23 -6.80
C TRP A 61 -17.18 2.99 -6.12
N GLN A 62 -16.59 2.05 -6.88
CA GLN A 62 -15.91 0.90 -6.28
C GLN A 62 -14.65 1.33 -5.52
N GLY A 63 -13.90 2.28 -6.08
CA GLY A 63 -12.75 2.89 -5.41
C GLY A 63 -13.13 3.59 -4.11
N ALA A 64 -14.28 4.26 -4.06
CA ALA A 64 -14.80 4.88 -2.83
C ALA A 64 -15.02 3.86 -1.72
N ILE A 65 -15.69 2.74 -2.05
CA ILE A 65 -15.92 1.63 -1.12
C ILE A 65 -14.57 1.07 -0.62
N GLY A 66 -13.65 0.80 -1.54
CA GLY A 66 -12.32 0.31 -1.19
C GLY A 66 -11.56 1.27 -0.27
N GLY A 67 -11.60 2.58 -0.55
CA GLY A 67 -10.98 3.62 0.26
C GLY A 67 -11.59 3.74 1.67
N THR A 68 -12.90 3.54 1.82
CA THR A 68 -13.55 3.48 3.14
C THR A 68 -13.05 2.28 3.95
N VAL A 69 -12.93 1.12 3.31
CA VAL A 69 -12.42 -0.10 3.94
C VAL A 69 -10.94 0.06 4.34
N ILE A 70 -10.11 0.66 3.47
CA ILE A 70 -8.71 1.01 3.76
C ILE A 70 -8.61 1.93 4.97
N TYR A 71 -9.39 3.01 5.02
CA TYR A 71 -9.42 3.90 6.19
C TYR A 71 -9.80 3.12 7.46
N GLY A 72 -10.81 2.24 7.40
CA GLY A 72 -11.18 1.38 8.52
C GLY A 72 -10.02 0.51 9.00
N SER A 73 -9.21 -0.04 8.09
CA SER A 73 -8.02 -0.82 8.45
C SER A 73 -6.99 -0.02 9.26
N LYS A 74 -6.78 1.24 8.90
CA LYS A 74 -5.87 2.16 9.61
C LYS A 74 -6.38 2.49 11.01
N ASN A 75 -7.70 2.65 11.21
CA ASN A 75 -8.24 2.83 12.56
C ASN A 75 -8.07 1.58 13.44
N ILE A 76 -8.19 0.38 12.86
CA ILE A 76 -8.01 -0.88 13.62
C ILE A 76 -6.57 -0.99 14.14
N ILE A 77 -5.56 -0.46 13.44
CA ILE A 77 -4.16 -0.58 13.87
C ILE A 77 -3.88 0.22 15.15
N GLN A 78 -4.66 1.27 15.45
CA GLN A 78 -4.56 2.00 16.72
C GLN A 78 -4.86 1.10 17.92
N GLY A 79 -5.75 0.11 17.74
CA GLY A 79 -5.97 -0.95 18.72
C GLY A 79 -4.72 -1.79 18.97
N TYR A 80 -3.91 -2.06 17.93
CA TYR A 80 -2.60 -2.70 18.10
C TYR A 80 -1.65 -1.76 18.83
N ALA A 81 -1.48 -0.50 18.41
CA ALA A 81 -0.62 0.48 19.09
C ALA A 81 -0.88 0.52 20.61
N ASN A 82 -2.15 0.61 21.00
CA ASN A 82 -2.58 0.73 22.40
C ASN A 82 -2.42 -0.55 23.22
N THR A 83 -2.47 -1.75 22.61
CA THR A 83 -2.59 -3.02 23.37
C THR A 83 -1.49 -4.05 23.09
N GLY A 84 -0.77 -3.91 21.98
CA GLY A 84 0.15 -4.94 21.47
C GLY A 84 -0.54 -6.22 21.00
N SER A 85 -1.88 -6.25 20.93
CA SER A 85 -2.63 -7.46 20.61
C SER A 85 -2.50 -7.84 19.14
N PRO A 86 -1.98 -9.05 18.81
CA PRO A 86 -1.88 -9.53 17.44
C PRO A 86 -3.21 -9.57 16.69
N LEU A 87 -4.33 -9.69 17.43
CA LEU A 87 -5.67 -9.69 16.84
C LEU A 87 -5.95 -8.39 16.07
N TYR A 88 -5.58 -7.24 16.64
CA TYR A 88 -5.77 -5.95 15.95
C TYR A 88 -4.87 -5.83 14.73
N ALA A 89 -3.59 -6.24 14.84
CA ALA A 89 -2.66 -6.18 13.71
C ALA A 89 -3.12 -7.06 12.54
N TRP A 90 -3.50 -8.32 12.80
CA TRP A 90 -4.01 -9.21 11.76
C TRP A 90 -5.36 -8.76 11.20
N SER A 91 -6.29 -8.32 12.05
CA SER A 91 -7.59 -7.81 11.60
C SER A 91 -7.41 -6.59 10.70
N SER A 92 -6.57 -5.65 11.12
CA SER A 92 -6.20 -4.48 10.32
C SER A 92 -5.62 -4.91 8.96
N LYS A 93 -4.68 -5.86 8.94
CA LYS A 93 -4.04 -6.33 7.70
C LYS A 93 -5.03 -6.96 6.74
N LEU A 94 -5.95 -7.79 7.24
CA LEU A 94 -6.99 -8.43 6.42
C LEU A 94 -8.01 -7.42 5.89
N VAL A 95 -8.39 -6.43 6.69
CA VAL A 95 -9.28 -5.35 6.25
C VAL A 95 -8.57 -4.48 5.21
N ASN A 96 -7.29 -4.17 5.38
CA ASN A 96 -6.50 -3.42 4.41
C ASN A 96 -6.40 -4.19 3.07
N ALA A 97 -6.05 -5.47 3.14
CA ALA A 97 -6.00 -6.39 2.00
C ALA A 97 -7.34 -6.46 1.25
N ALA A 98 -8.47 -6.45 1.96
CA ALA A 98 -9.80 -6.40 1.36
C ALA A 98 -10.05 -5.06 0.63
N GLY A 99 -9.75 -3.94 1.29
CA GLY A 99 -9.94 -2.60 0.71
C GLY A 99 -9.08 -2.39 -0.54
N THR A 100 -7.81 -2.79 -0.50
CA THR A 100 -6.86 -2.68 -1.61
C THR A 100 -7.19 -3.63 -2.76
N SER A 101 -7.75 -4.80 -2.47
CA SER A 101 -8.32 -5.70 -3.50
C SER A 101 -9.49 -5.05 -4.24
N ILE A 102 -10.37 -4.36 -3.52
CA ILE A 102 -11.51 -3.64 -4.11
C ILE A 102 -11.01 -2.52 -5.03
N THR A 103 -10.07 -1.70 -4.58
CA THR A 103 -9.55 -0.58 -5.38
C THR A 103 -8.77 -1.08 -6.61
N GLU A 104 -7.97 -2.14 -6.47
CA GLU A 104 -7.24 -2.73 -7.60
C GLU A 104 -8.18 -3.34 -8.65
N ASN A 105 -9.24 -4.03 -8.22
CA ASN A 105 -10.27 -4.56 -9.12
C ASN A 105 -11.01 -3.44 -9.86
N ALA A 106 -11.37 -2.38 -9.13
CA ALA A 106 -11.99 -1.19 -9.70
C ALA A 106 -11.09 -0.55 -10.76
N ALA A 107 -9.80 -0.34 -10.45
CA ALA A 107 -8.80 0.18 -11.37
C ALA A 107 -8.55 -0.75 -12.58
N SER A 108 -8.76 -2.06 -12.43
CA SER A 108 -8.68 -3.04 -13.51
C SER A 108 -9.99 -3.15 -14.33
N ASN A 109 -11.01 -2.32 -14.05
CA ASN A 109 -12.33 -2.37 -14.67
C ASN A 109 -13.02 -3.75 -14.58
N ILE A 110 -12.84 -4.42 -13.44
CA ILE A 110 -13.54 -5.67 -13.10
C ILE A 110 -14.38 -5.47 -11.84
N ASP A 111 -15.26 -6.42 -11.52
CA ASP A 111 -16.11 -6.27 -10.33
C ASP A 111 -15.29 -6.49 -9.05
N PHE A 112 -15.58 -5.70 -8.01
CA PHE A 112 -14.74 -5.62 -6.81
C PHE A 112 -14.50 -6.95 -6.09
N TRP A 113 -15.39 -7.94 -6.26
CA TRP A 113 -15.28 -9.26 -5.63
C TRP A 113 -14.51 -10.29 -6.47
N LYS A 114 -14.02 -9.94 -7.66
CA LYS A 114 -13.45 -10.93 -8.60
C LYS A 114 -12.07 -11.44 -8.19
N ARG A 115 -11.24 -10.59 -7.60
CA ARG A 115 -9.90 -10.96 -7.15
C ARG A 115 -9.63 -10.37 -5.77
N TRP A 116 -9.25 -11.22 -4.85
CA TRP A 116 -8.78 -10.82 -3.53
C TRP A 116 -7.30 -11.11 -3.43
N HIS A 117 -6.57 -10.29 -2.69
CA HIS A 117 -5.16 -10.51 -2.46
C HIS A 117 -4.73 -10.16 -1.05
N LEU A 118 -3.66 -10.79 -0.61
CA LEU A 118 -2.97 -10.48 0.63
C LEU A 118 -1.47 -10.39 0.36
N ASN A 119 -0.86 -9.27 0.74
CA ASN A 119 0.57 -9.06 0.63
C ASN A 119 1.24 -9.33 1.99
N ILE A 120 2.28 -10.17 1.99
CA ILE A 120 3.14 -10.45 3.15
C ILE A 120 4.59 -10.31 2.72
N GLY A 121 5.24 -9.23 3.14
CA GLY A 121 6.60 -8.91 2.69
C GLY A 121 6.65 -8.80 1.17
N PHE A 122 7.53 -9.57 0.55
CA PHE A 122 7.67 -9.62 -0.91
C PHE A 122 6.75 -10.63 -1.60
N THR A 123 5.81 -11.24 -0.88
CA THR A 123 4.90 -12.25 -1.43
C THR A 123 3.48 -11.73 -1.52
N ARG A 124 2.79 -12.13 -2.57
CA ARG A 124 1.39 -11.81 -2.84
C ARG A 124 0.62 -13.10 -3.07
N PHE A 125 -0.40 -13.30 -2.25
CA PHE A 125 -1.37 -14.38 -2.40
C PHE A 125 -2.60 -13.82 -3.07
N GLU A 126 -3.03 -14.38 -4.20
CA GLU A 126 -4.27 -13.95 -4.86
C GLU A 126 -5.29 -15.09 -4.90
N TYR A 127 -6.55 -14.74 -4.68
CA TYR A 127 -7.70 -15.61 -4.86
C TYR A 127 -8.67 -15.02 -5.89
N HIS A 128 -8.96 -15.77 -6.95
CA HIS A 128 -9.80 -15.35 -8.07
C HIS A 128 -11.14 -16.08 -8.03
N LEU A 129 -12.24 -15.34 -7.89
CA LEU A 129 -13.58 -15.91 -7.96
C LEU A 129 -13.98 -16.18 -9.43
N ASN A 130 -14.25 -17.44 -9.72
CA ASN A 130 -14.60 -17.97 -11.05
C ASN A 130 -13.50 -17.76 -12.11
N PRO A 131 -12.36 -18.48 -12.00
CA PRO A 131 -11.23 -18.32 -12.90
C PRO A 131 -11.58 -18.89 -14.30
N LYS A 132 -12.24 -18.10 -15.14
CA LYS A 132 -12.65 -18.52 -16.50
C LYS A 132 -11.48 -18.82 -17.44
N LYS A 133 -10.27 -18.36 -17.16
CA LYS A 133 -9.12 -18.44 -18.08
C LYS A 133 -7.91 -19.25 -17.61
N ALA A 134 -7.78 -19.55 -16.32
CA ALA A 134 -6.51 -20.01 -15.77
C ALA A 134 -6.56 -21.32 -14.96
N GLY A 135 -7.73 -21.95 -14.89
CA GLY A 135 -7.90 -23.31 -14.32
C GLY A 135 -7.68 -23.43 -12.81
N ARG A 136 -7.15 -22.38 -12.14
CA ARG A 136 -6.93 -22.33 -10.69
C ARG A 136 -7.41 -21.01 -10.10
N SER A 137 -7.95 -21.09 -8.90
CA SER A 137 -8.44 -19.94 -8.14
C SER A 137 -7.35 -19.29 -7.28
N PHE A 138 -6.23 -19.95 -7.01
CA PHE A 138 -5.18 -19.46 -6.11
C PHE A 138 -3.85 -19.22 -6.83
N TYR A 139 -3.19 -18.11 -6.51
CA TYR A 139 -1.88 -17.73 -7.03
C TYR A 139 -0.96 -17.31 -5.90
N PHE A 140 0.27 -17.78 -5.99
CA PHE A 140 1.40 -17.25 -5.23
C PHE A 140 2.28 -16.46 -6.18
N LYS A 141 2.53 -15.19 -5.87
CA LYS A 141 3.35 -14.30 -6.66
C LYS A 141 4.44 -13.66 -5.83
N VAL A 142 5.59 -13.43 -6.45
CA VAL A 142 6.70 -12.66 -5.90
C VAL A 142 6.59 -11.23 -6.41
N MET A 143 6.81 -10.26 -5.51
CA MET A 143 6.93 -8.83 -5.78
C MET A 143 8.42 -8.48 -5.85
N PRO A 144 9.02 -8.33 -7.06
CA PRO A 144 10.47 -8.30 -7.20
C PRO A 144 11.14 -7.11 -6.52
N TYR A 145 10.51 -5.92 -6.55
CA TYR A 145 11.12 -4.76 -5.92
C TYR A 145 11.06 -4.88 -4.39
N ALA A 146 9.91 -5.28 -3.84
CA ALA A 146 9.77 -5.62 -2.43
C ALA A 146 10.78 -6.70 -1.99
N LEU A 147 11.02 -7.74 -2.81
CA LEU A 147 12.03 -8.77 -2.53
C LEU A 147 13.43 -8.18 -2.42
N GLY A 148 13.80 -7.31 -3.37
CA GLY A 148 15.08 -6.59 -3.32
C GLY A 148 15.23 -5.75 -2.05
N ARG A 149 14.17 -5.05 -1.63
CA ARG A 149 14.17 -4.27 -0.38
C ARG A 149 14.25 -5.16 0.86
N THR A 150 13.55 -6.31 0.88
CA THR A 150 13.65 -7.28 1.97
C THR A 150 15.06 -7.84 2.08
N ILE A 151 15.70 -8.23 0.96
CA ILE A 151 17.09 -8.72 0.96
C ILE A 151 18.01 -7.63 1.51
N TYR A 152 17.86 -6.38 1.06
CA TYR A 152 18.65 -5.27 1.59
C TYR A 152 18.50 -5.14 3.11
N VAL A 153 17.27 -5.12 3.64
CA VAL A 153 17.03 -5.05 5.08
C VAL A 153 17.62 -6.24 5.83
N ALA A 154 17.52 -7.45 5.26
CA ALA A 154 18.12 -8.66 5.85
C ALA A 154 19.65 -8.60 5.94
N THR A 155 20.32 -7.77 5.13
CA THR A 155 21.78 -7.50 5.29
C THR A 155 22.09 -6.49 6.40
N LYS A 156 21.08 -5.81 6.97
CA LYS A 156 21.23 -4.70 7.93
C LYS A 156 20.68 -5.00 9.32
N GLY A 157 19.92 -6.08 9.48
CA GLY A 157 19.31 -6.44 10.75
C GLY A 157 18.96 -7.91 10.86
N ASP A 158 18.66 -8.32 12.09
CA ASP A 158 18.24 -9.67 12.46
C ASP A 158 16.73 -9.80 12.29
N PHE A 159 16.27 -10.92 11.72
CA PHE A 159 14.84 -11.19 11.55
C PHE A 159 14.14 -11.36 12.90
N ASP A 160 13.20 -10.48 13.23
CA ASP A 160 12.35 -10.57 14.41
C ASP A 160 11.11 -11.41 14.06
N ILE A 161 11.27 -12.74 14.16
CA ILE A 161 10.20 -13.70 13.88
C ILE A 161 8.96 -13.48 14.75
N ASN A 162 9.13 -13.07 16.01
CA ASN A 162 8.03 -12.90 16.95
C ASN A 162 7.14 -11.71 16.55
N THR A 163 7.73 -10.54 16.33
CA THR A 163 6.97 -9.37 15.86
C THR A 163 6.44 -9.60 14.45
N SER A 164 7.17 -10.32 13.60
CA SER A 164 6.70 -10.64 12.25
C SER A 164 5.43 -11.48 12.26
N LEU A 165 5.39 -12.55 13.06
CA LEU A 165 4.19 -13.40 13.21
C LEU A 165 3.03 -12.67 13.88
N LYS A 166 3.30 -11.80 14.86
CA LYS A 166 2.26 -11.01 15.55
C LYS A 166 1.58 -10.00 14.64
N THR A 167 2.31 -9.43 13.69
CA THR A 167 1.82 -8.35 12.83
C THR A 167 1.46 -8.78 11.41
N GLY A 168 1.94 -9.95 10.98
CA GLY A 168 1.83 -10.39 9.59
C GLY A 168 2.72 -9.60 8.64
N ASN A 169 3.72 -8.87 9.13
CA ASN A 169 4.69 -8.12 8.32
C ASN A 169 6.09 -8.68 8.53
N LEU A 170 6.99 -8.52 7.55
CA LEU A 170 8.38 -8.91 7.77
C LEU A 170 9.08 -7.82 8.59
N VAL A 171 9.48 -8.15 9.81
CA VAL A 171 10.10 -7.22 10.75
C VAL A 171 11.52 -7.68 11.06
N PHE A 172 12.44 -6.74 10.99
CA PHE A 172 13.84 -6.91 11.32
C PHE A 172 14.23 -5.90 12.39
N SER A 173 15.28 -6.23 13.14
CA SER A 173 15.82 -5.41 14.21
C SER A 173 17.32 -5.21 14.05
N THR A 174 17.83 -4.02 14.37
CA THR A 174 19.26 -3.71 14.30
C THR A 174 19.71 -2.95 15.55
N ASN A 175 21.01 -2.91 15.80
CA ASN A 175 21.61 -2.05 16.84
C ASN A 175 22.23 -0.77 16.25
N THR A 176 22.24 -0.65 14.92
CA THR A 176 22.84 0.48 14.21
C THR A 176 21.91 0.88 13.08
N SER A 177 20.99 1.81 13.35
CA SER A 177 20.09 2.33 12.31
C SER A 177 20.91 2.99 11.18
N PRO A 178 20.76 2.54 9.92
CA PRO A 178 21.50 3.09 8.78
C PRO A 178 21.12 4.54 8.45
N ALA A 179 20.03 5.06 9.00
CA ALA A 179 19.50 6.39 8.69
C ALA A 179 19.16 7.22 9.93
N ASN A 180 19.69 6.83 11.11
CA ASN A 180 19.41 7.47 12.40
C ASN A 180 17.94 7.53 12.88
N TYR A 181 16.98 7.00 12.13
CA TYR A 181 15.59 6.82 12.56
C TYR A 181 15.42 5.65 13.55
N VAL A 182 14.32 5.68 14.33
CA VAL A 182 13.96 4.63 15.30
C VAL A 182 13.42 3.38 14.59
N ALA A 183 12.64 3.56 13.54
CA ALA A 183 12.25 2.52 12.62
C ALA A 183 12.07 3.09 11.21
N PHE A 184 11.92 2.20 10.24
CA PHE A 184 11.63 2.56 8.85
C PHE A 184 10.96 1.41 8.10
N ALA A 185 9.91 1.73 7.34
CA ALA A 185 9.25 0.83 6.40
C ALA A 185 9.93 0.87 5.02
N TYR A 186 10.75 -0.13 4.75
CA TYR A 186 11.30 -0.41 3.43
C TYR A 186 10.26 -1.14 2.58
N THR A 187 9.29 -0.40 2.04
CA THR A 187 8.12 -0.95 1.30
C THR A 187 7.26 -1.87 2.19
N TYR A 188 7.36 -3.18 2.03
CA TYR A 188 6.64 -4.20 2.81
C TYR A 188 7.47 -4.82 3.94
N THR A 189 8.66 -4.28 4.22
CA THR A 189 9.57 -4.78 5.27
C THR A 189 9.89 -3.67 6.26
N ILE A 190 9.77 -3.96 7.55
CA ILE A 190 10.03 -3.01 8.63
C ILE A 190 11.40 -3.30 9.24
N LEU A 191 12.20 -2.28 9.47
CA LEU A 191 13.46 -2.35 10.22
C LEU A 191 13.38 -1.39 11.40
N TYR A 192 13.66 -1.86 12.62
CA TYR A 192 13.71 -0.99 13.80
C TYR A 192 15.03 -1.09 14.56
N ASP A 193 15.41 -0.01 15.25
CA ASP A 193 16.61 0.07 16.07
C ASP A 193 16.29 -0.27 17.53
N ARG A 194 16.86 -1.39 18.01
CA ARG A 194 16.67 -1.89 19.38
C ARG A 194 17.15 -0.87 20.41
N THR A 195 18.21 -0.13 20.11
CA THR A 195 18.83 0.80 21.07
C THR A 195 18.02 2.09 21.25
N LYS A 196 17.22 2.46 20.25
CA LYS A 196 16.43 3.70 20.25
C LYS A 196 14.99 3.48 20.69
N ILE A 197 14.42 2.32 20.37
CA ILE A 197 13.09 1.94 20.83
C ILE A 197 13.02 1.92 22.37
N ASP A 198 14.03 1.37 23.04
CA ASP A 198 14.01 1.28 24.50
C ASP A 198 14.36 2.60 25.21
N GLY A 199 14.81 3.64 24.47
CA GLY A 199 15.35 4.88 25.04
C GLY A 199 14.62 6.19 24.68
N VAL A 200 13.83 6.24 23.59
CA VAL A 200 13.21 7.50 23.09
C VAL A 200 11.69 7.38 22.88
N TYR A 201 11.18 6.22 22.47
CA TYR A 201 9.74 5.98 22.27
C TYR A 201 9.26 4.98 23.31
N ASN A 202 8.41 5.39 24.24
CA ASN A 202 7.97 4.57 25.38
C ASN A 202 7.23 3.26 25.01
N ASN A 203 7.03 2.92 23.72
CA ASN A 203 6.35 1.71 23.31
C ASN A 203 6.78 1.20 21.91
N LYS A 204 7.49 0.06 21.86
CA LYS A 204 7.79 -0.69 20.61
C LYS A 204 6.54 -0.88 19.74
N THR A 205 5.38 -1.05 20.37
CA THR A 205 4.12 -1.33 19.68
C THR A 205 3.65 -0.14 18.84
N ASN A 206 3.73 1.08 19.38
CA ASN A 206 3.36 2.30 18.64
C ASN A 206 4.28 2.49 17.44
N VAL A 207 5.60 2.34 17.64
CA VAL A 207 6.59 2.42 16.54
C VAL A 207 6.27 1.39 15.46
N ILE A 208 6.00 0.14 15.83
CA ILE A 208 5.64 -0.88 14.83
C ILE A 208 4.28 -0.58 14.17
N ALA A 209 3.30 -0.04 14.90
CA ALA A 209 2.02 0.37 14.34
C ALA A 209 2.19 1.50 13.30
N HIS A 210 3.05 2.47 13.61
CA HIS A 210 3.43 3.58 12.74
C HIS A 210 4.01 3.05 11.42
N GLU A 211 4.99 2.15 11.50
CA GLU A 211 5.60 1.56 10.31
C GLU A 211 4.63 0.68 9.51
N ILE A 212 3.65 0.04 10.17
CA ILE A 212 2.58 -0.69 9.48
C ILE A 212 1.70 0.26 8.64
N ILE A 213 1.47 1.50 9.09
CA ILE A 213 0.75 2.49 8.27
C ILE A 213 1.52 2.79 6.99
N HIS A 214 2.84 2.96 7.03
CA HIS A 214 3.63 3.14 5.82
C HIS A 214 3.57 1.92 4.88
N VAL A 215 3.54 0.70 5.43
CA VAL A 215 3.29 -0.51 4.61
C VAL A 215 1.92 -0.43 3.93
N TYR A 216 0.87 0.01 4.62
CA TYR A 216 -0.45 0.20 4.03
C TYR A 216 -0.49 1.32 2.99
N GLN A 217 0.27 2.40 3.20
CA GLN A 217 0.38 3.47 2.21
C GLN A 217 1.00 2.96 0.90
N VAL A 218 1.95 2.02 0.95
CA VAL A 218 2.44 1.33 -0.26
C VAL A 218 1.32 0.56 -0.97
N ASP A 219 0.44 -0.09 -0.22
CA ASP A 219 -0.73 -0.79 -0.75
C ASP A 219 -1.81 0.17 -1.30
N ASP A 220 -1.94 1.39 -0.77
CA ASP A 220 -2.89 2.38 -1.29
C ASP A 220 -2.60 2.76 -2.76
N PHE A 221 -1.32 2.70 -3.16
CA PHE A 221 -0.88 2.91 -4.54
C PHE A 221 -1.05 1.69 -5.45
N ILE A 222 -1.61 0.56 -4.97
CA ILE A 222 -1.70 -0.68 -5.75
C ILE A 222 -2.50 -0.54 -7.05
N THR A 223 -3.45 0.40 -7.06
CA THR A 223 -4.26 0.75 -8.23
C THR A 223 -3.42 1.11 -9.46
N ILE A 224 -2.25 1.73 -9.23
CA ILE A 224 -1.33 2.18 -10.28
C ILE A 224 -0.81 1.01 -11.11
N ASN A 225 -0.62 -0.17 -10.52
CA ASN A 225 -0.21 -1.37 -11.27
C ASN A 225 -1.19 -1.69 -12.41
N SER A 226 -2.49 -1.45 -12.19
CA SER A 226 -3.53 -1.71 -13.18
C SER A 226 -3.39 -0.81 -14.42
N TYR A 227 -2.74 0.36 -14.30
CA TYR A 227 -2.59 1.29 -15.43
C TYR A 227 -1.64 0.72 -16.50
N PHE A 228 -0.80 -0.23 -16.11
CA PHE A 228 0.18 -0.90 -16.95
C PHE A 228 -0.31 -2.24 -17.50
N ASN A 229 -1.50 -2.72 -17.13
CA ASN A 229 -2.07 -4.00 -17.59
C ASN A 229 -2.00 -4.18 -19.12
N LYS A 230 -2.37 -3.14 -19.88
CA LYS A 230 -2.34 -3.15 -21.36
C LYS A 230 -0.93 -3.09 -21.94
N LEU A 231 0.06 -2.61 -21.19
CA LEU A 231 1.46 -2.59 -21.59
C LEU A 231 2.09 -3.97 -21.38
N TYR A 232 1.79 -4.63 -20.26
CA TYR A 232 2.25 -5.99 -20.00
C TYR A 232 1.72 -6.99 -21.01
N SER A 233 0.43 -6.95 -21.34
CA SER A 233 -0.17 -7.89 -22.30
C SER A 233 0.38 -7.79 -23.72
N LYS A 234 1.10 -6.70 -24.05
CA LYS A 234 1.74 -6.48 -25.36
C LYS A 234 3.25 -6.74 -25.33
N ASN A 235 3.84 -7.00 -24.16
CA ASN A 235 5.27 -7.16 -23.99
C ASN A 235 5.67 -8.64 -24.13
N THR A 236 6.66 -8.95 -24.95
CA THR A 236 7.13 -10.32 -25.18
C THR A 236 7.96 -10.87 -24.01
N PHE A 237 8.65 -9.99 -23.27
CA PHE A 237 9.46 -10.34 -22.10
C PHE A 237 8.58 -10.52 -20.84
N VAL A 238 7.63 -9.61 -20.62
CA VAL A 238 6.65 -9.69 -19.52
C VAL A 238 5.36 -10.33 -20.03
N ASN A 239 5.39 -11.66 -20.21
CA ASN A 239 4.24 -12.41 -20.71
C ASN A 239 3.35 -12.97 -19.57
N ASP A 240 2.15 -13.45 -19.93
CA ASP A 240 1.17 -14.01 -19.00
C ASP A 240 1.72 -15.16 -18.14
N LYS A 241 2.68 -15.95 -18.67
CA LYS A 241 3.31 -17.04 -17.93
C LYS A 241 4.20 -16.51 -16.80
N LEU A 242 4.95 -15.44 -17.05
CA LEU A 242 5.75 -14.77 -16.02
C LEU A 242 4.86 -14.10 -14.97
N LEU A 243 3.78 -13.43 -15.40
CA LEU A 243 2.82 -12.75 -14.52
C LEU A 243 2.00 -13.69 -13.62
N ASN A 244 2.02 -15.00 -13.89
CA ASN A 244 1.48 -16.01 -12.99
C ASN A 244 2.34 -16.23 -11.73
N TRP A 245 3.61 -15.83 -11.77
CA TRP A 245 4.58 -15.98 -10.69
C TRP A 245 5.10 -14.66 -10.15
N ILE A 246 4.98 -13.59 -10.94
CA ILE A 246 5.48 -12.26 -10.59
C ILE A 246 4.34 -11.26 -10.58
N TYR A 247 4.31 -10.44 -9.53
CA TYR A 247 3.51 -9.22 -9.49
C TYR A 247 4.46 -8.03 -9.64
N PRO A 248 4.39 -7.26 -10.75
CA PRO A 248 5.25 -6.09 -10.93
C PRO A 248 4.77 -5.00 -9.98
N ASP A 249 5.44 -4.84 -8.85
CA ASP A 249 5.06 -3.94 -7.75
C ASP A 249 5.49 -2.48 -8.00
N ILE A 250 4.96 -1.90 -9.10
CA ILE A 250 5.16 -0.48 -9.47
C ILE A 250 4.58 0.47 -8.41
N ASN A 251 3.57 0.03 -7.67
CA ASN A 251 3.04 0.78 -6.53
C ASN A 251 4.12 1.15 -5.52
N SER A 252 5.08 0.26 -5.24
CA SER A 252 6.22 0.54 -4.34
C SER A 252 7.04 1.74 -4.81
N TRP A 253 7.33 1.83 -6.11
CA TRP A 253 8.05 2.97 -6.69
C TRP A 253 7.22 4.25 -6.68
N THR A 254 5.92 4.11 -6.93
CA THR A 254 5.01 5.25 -6.99
C THR A 254 4.85 5.88 -5.60
N TYR A 255 4.72 5.05 -4.57
CA TYR A 255 4.70 5.50 -3.18
C TYR A 255 5.99 6.24 -2.82
N ILE A 256 7.17 5.66 -3.10
CA ILE A 256 8.45 6.30 -2.79
C ILE A 256 8.58 7.65 -3.51
N ALA A 257 8.17 7.73 -4.78
CA ALA A 257 8.17 8.98 -5.52
C ALA A 257 7.20 10.00 -4.90
N ALA A 258 5.98 9.57 -4.53
CA ALA A 258 5.00 10.43 -3.89
C ALA A 258 5.53 10.97 -2.54
N TYR A 259 6.06 10.08 -1.70
CA TYR A 259 6.62 10.41 -0.40
C TYR A 259 7.75 11.45 -0.49
N ASN A 260 8.67 11.28 -1.45
CA ASN A 260 9.77 12.22 -1.65
C ASN A 260 9.33 13.56 -2.25
N ILE A 261 8.17 13.62 -2.93
CA ILE A 261 7.62 14.88 -3.46
C ILE A 261 6.87 15.65 -2.37
N THR A 262 6.24 14.93 -1.42
CA THR A 262 5.49 15.55 -0.32
C THR A 262 6.38 16.00 0.83
N GLY A 263 7.55 15.38 1.02
CA GLY A 263 8.60 15.94 1.85
C GLY A 263 9.28 17.11 1.13
N ASP A 264 8.98 18.35 1.52
CA ASP A 264 9.83 19.48 1.13
C ASP A 264 11.25 19.19 1.67
N GLY A 265 12.31 19.42 0.90
CA GLY A 265 13.70 19.08 1.25
C GLY A 265 14.30 19.82 2.46
N LYS A 266 13.50 20.11 3.49
CA LYS A 266 13.85 20.63 4.80
C LYS A 266 13.21 19.71 5.85
N ASP A 267 13.99 19.37 6.85
CA ASP A 267 13.82 18.39 7.93
C ASP A 267 12.55 18.49 8.82
N ASP A 268 11.37 18.89 8.32
CA ASP A 268 10.14 18.85 9.11
C ASP A 268 9.33 17.60 8.76
N TYR A 269 9.63 16.51 9.49
CA TYR A 269 8.81 15.30 9.62
C TYR A 269 7.30 15.61 9.75
N ASP A 270 6.99 16.70 10.44
CA ASP A 270 5.63 17.20 10.70
C ASP A 270 4.90 17.74 9.46
N SER A 271 5.57 17.96 8.33
CA SER A 271 4.97 18.52 7.12
C SER A 271 4.52 17.47 6.09
N ASN A 272 4.97 16.23 6.22
CA ASN A 272 4.66 15.17 5.26
C ASN A 272 3.32 14.50 5.59
N TYR A 273 2.36 14.53 4.66
CA TYR A 273 1.06 13.87 4.82
C TYR A 273 1.18 12.39 5.21
N PHE A 274 2.16 11.68 4.66
CA PHE A 274 2.35 10.25 4.97
C PHE A 274 2.78 10.02 6.41
N GLU A 275 3.62 10.90 6.96
CA GLU A 275 4.04 10.89 8.37
C GLU A 275 2.89 11.29 9.29
N GLN A 276 2.16 12.37 8.95
CA GLN A 276 0.97 12.80 9.70
C GLN A 276 -0.10 11.70 9.76
N GLU A 277 -0.32 10.97 8.66
CA GLU A 277 -1.24 9.84 8.63
C GLU A 277 -0.74 8.69 9.49
N ALA A 278 0.55 8.37 9.46
CA ALA A 278 1.13 7.34 10.30
C ALA A 278 1.01 7.69 11.79
N ILE A 279 1.31 8.93 12.20
CA ILE A 279 1.11 9.44 13.56
C ILE A 279 -0.36 9.30 13.97
N LEU A 280 -1.30 9.81 13.17
CA LEU A 280 -2.74 9.82 13.48
C LEU A 280 -3.31 8.44 13.84
N PHE A 281 -2.79 7.37 13.25
CA PHE A 281 -3.30 6.01 13.46
C PHE A 281 -2.43 5.14 14.37
N SER A 282 -1.29 5.64 14.86
CA SER A 282 -0.35 4.89 15.70
C SER A 282 -0.07 5.50 17.07
N GLU A 283 -0.52 6.73 17.29
CA GLU A 283 -0.44 7.48 18.56
C GLU A 283 -1.85 7.89 19.05
#